data_AF-A0A656HGK1-F1
#
_entry.id   AF-A0A656HGK1-F1
#
_cell.length_a   1.000
_cell.length_b   1.000
_cell.length_c   1.000
_cell.angle_alpha   90.00
_cell.angle_beta   90.00
_cell.angle_gamma   90.00
#
_symmetry.space_group_name_H-M   'P 1'
#
loop_
_entity.id
_entity.type
_entity.pdbx_description
1 polymer ?
#
loop_
_entity_poly.entity_id
_entity_poly.type
_entity_poly.pdbx_seq_one_letter_code
_entity_poly.pdbx_strand_id
1 'polypeptide(L)'
;MITVDTRFSLFLRQKILGRGTSISQFAKEAEISRRTLHNLLDGSVAEAKFKTLLKLAIALGIHPQELLSLYVKSIDFTYDDASSISERADTLINGDDIGFIEDMTIPDGSTVSACATFEKIWNIQNTGSVHWQGRSLICVNELLEVRGMDGRRVIHGLRAAKQRYPVPDLTPGERVELAIRFTAPCYPCTVISCWKMVDANGELCFPKNEPLSCLVRVIAL
;
A
#
# COMPACT_ATOMS: atom_id res chain seq x y z
N MET A 1 6.82 -23.13 15.54
CA MET A 1 6.67 -21.68 15.28
C MET A 1 7.94 -21.23 14.58
N ILE A 2 7.89 -21.12 13.26
CA ILE A 2 9.03 -20.67 12.44
C ILE A 2 8.94 -19.15 12.46
N THR A 3 9.83 -18.50 13.21
CA THR A 3 10.01 -17.05 13.16
C THR A 3 10.47 -16.71 11.74
N VAL A 4 9.60 -16.04 10.98
CA VAL A 4 9.97 -15.52 9.66
C VAL A 4 10.99 -14.40 9.92
N ASP A 5 12.26 -14.69 9.66
CA ASP A 5 13.32 -13.68 9.74
C ASP A 5 13.06 -12.65 8.64
N THR A 6 12.54 -11.48 9.03
CA THR A 6 12.21 -10.40 8.10
C THR A 6 13.48 -9.85 7.42
N ARG A 7 13.35 -9.27 6.22
CA ARG A 7 14.47 -8.57 5.55
C ARG A 7 15.12 -7.51 6.46
N PHE A 8 14.33 -6.89 7.32
CA PHE A 8 14.78 -5.90 8.28
C PHE A 8 15.65 -6.50 9.40
N SER A 9 15.23 -7.60 10.02
CA SER A 9 16.01 -8.27 11.08
C SER A 9 17.34 -8.81 10.55
N LEU A 10 17.35 -9.41 9.35
CA LEU A 10 18.58 -9.84 8.67
C LEU A 10 19.54 -8.68 8.41
N PHE A 11 19.03 -7.55 7.89
CA PHE A 11 19.83 -6.35 7.65
C PHE A 11 20.49 -5.83 8.94
N LEU A 12 19.71 -5.76 10.04
CA LEU A 12 20.24 -5.36 11.34
C LEU A 12 21.34 -6.32 11.82
N ARG A 13 21.12 -7.64 11.75
CA ARG A 13 22.14 -8.64 12.14
C ARG A 13 23.43 -8.46 11.35
N GLN A 14 23.33 -8.30 10.03
CA GLN A 14 24.49 -8.13 9.15
C GLN A 14 25.28 -6.86 9.50
N LYS A 15 24.59 -5.72 9.68
CA LYS A 15 25.25 -4.44 10.01
C LYS A 15 25.88 -4.44 11.40
N ILE A 16 25.24 -5.05 12.40
CA ILE A 16 25.80 -5.15 13.76
C ILE A 16 27.03 -6.06 13.78
N LEU A 17 26.97 -7.22 13.11
CA LEU A 17 28.11 -8.14 13.01
C LEU A 17 29.31 -7.51 12.28
N GLY A 18 29.05 -6.75 11.21
CA GLY A 18 30.09 -6.05 10.45
C GLY A 18 30.89 -5.02 11.25
N ARG A 19 30.38 -4.58 12.42
CA ARG A 19 31.08 -3.67 13.34
C ARG A 19 32.01 -4.40 14.30
N GLY A 20 31.94 -5.73 14.41
CA GLY A 20 32.70 -6.49 15.39
C GLY A 20 32.27 -6.28 16.85
N THR A 21 31.12 -5.65 17.10
CA THR A 21 30.58 -5.42 18.45
C THR A 21 29.59 -6.51 18.85
N SER A 22 29.57 -6.89 20.13
CA SER A 22 28.52 -7.78 20.65
C SER A 22 27.16 -7.09 20.64
N ILE A 23 26.07 -7.87 20.53
CA ILE A 23 24.67 -7.36 20.58
C ILE A 23 24.45 -6.53 21.85
N SER A 24 25.00 -6.99 22.98
CA SER A 24 24.88 -6.31 24.27
C SER A 24 25.58 -4.96 24.32
N GLN A 25 26.74 -4.86 23.67
CA GLN A 25 27.51 -3.62 23.56
C GLN A 25 26.82 -2.66 22.59
N PHE A 26 26.36 -3.17 21.45
CA PHE A 26 25.63 -2.38 20.47
C PHE A 26 24.31 -1.82 21.02
N ALA A 27 23.55 -2.59 21.79
CA ALA A 27 22.32 -2.08 22.41
C ALA A 27 22.59 -0.89 23.33
N LYS A 28 23.73 -0.92 24.05
CA LYS A 28 24.19 0.19 24.91
C LYS A 28 24.56 1.42 24.07
N GLU A 29 25.31 1.24 22.98
CA GLU A 29 25.66 2.32 22.04
C GLU A 29 24.43 2.96 21.41
N ALA A 30 23.44 2.15 21.04
CA ALA A 30 22.16 2.61 20.51
C ALA A 30 21.20 3.15 21.58
N GLU A 31 21.59 3.14 22.86
CA GLU A 31 20.76 3.54 23.99
C GLU A 31 19.35 2.89 23.98
N ILE A 32 19.30 1.60 23.71
CA ILE A 32 18.09 0.78 23.76
C ILE A 32 18.31 -0.44 24.64
N SER A 33 17.23 -1.02 25.16
CA SER A 33 17.37 -2.22 25.98
C SER A 33 17.81 -3.40 25.12
N ARG A 34 18.62 -4.32 25.69
CA ARG A 34 19.01 -5.57 25.02
C ARG A 34 17.79 -6.36 24.57
N ARG A 35 16.74 -6.41 25.40
CA ARG A 35 15.47 -7.07 25.09
C ARG A 35 14.82 -6.45 23.85
N THR A 36 14.76 -5.12 23.75
CA THR A 36 14.22 -4.42 22.57
C THR A 36 15.01 -4.79 21.32
N LEU A 37 16.34 -4.79 21.40
CA LEU A 37 17.18 -5.18 20.28
C LEU A 37 16.95 -6.65 19.87
N HIS A 38 16.91 -7.58 20.82
CA HIS A 38 16.62 -8.99 20.54
C HIS A 38 15.25 -9.18 19.88
N ASN A 39 14.19 -8.54 20.39
CA ASN A 39 12.87 -8.60 19.77
C ASN A 39 12.90 -8.17 18.29
N LEU A 40 13.63 -7.10 17.96
CA LEU A 40 13.77 -6.63 16.58
C LEU A 40 14.58 -7.59 15.71
N LEU A 41 15.65 -8.18 16.25
CA LEU A 41 16.45 -9.17 15.54
C LEU A 41 15.69 -10.50 15.35
N ASP A 42 14.74 -10.81 16.22
CA ASP A 42 13.91 -12.02 16.16
C ASP A 42 12.63 -11.82 15.31
N GLY A 43 12.49 -10.68 14.63
CA GLY A 43 11.40 -10.42 13.69
C GLY A 43 10.12 -9.85 14.30
N SER A 44 10.12 -9.52 15.61
CA SER A 44 9.00 -8.82 16.26
C SER A 44 9.03 -7.32 15.93
N VAL A 45 8.92 -7.00 14.64
CA VAL A 45 9.11 -5.64 14.12
C VAL A 45 7.89 -4.76 14.28
N ALA A 46 6.66 -5.28 14.22
CA ALA A 46 5.43 -4.49 14.23
C ALA A 46 5.27 -3.54 15.43
N GLU A 47 5.87 -3.87 16.58
CA GLU A 47 5.78 -3.06 17.81
C GLU A 47 6.93 -2.05 17.97
N ALA A 48 7.82 -1.91 16.98
CA ALA A 48 8.96 -1.01 17.13
C ALA A 48 8.51 0.46 17.16
N LYS A 49 8.88 1.15 18.24
CA LYS A 49 8.65 2.59 18.35
C LYS A 49 9.58 3.35 17.40
N PHE A 50 9.07 4.41 16.77
CA PHE A 50 9.86 5.29 15.88
C PHE A 50 11.17 5.79 16.52
N LYS A 51 11.13 6.20 17.79
CA LYS A 51 12.32 6.62 18.56
C LYS A 51 13.40 5.52 18.62
N THR A 52 12.99 4.25 18.71
CA THR A 52 13.91 3.10 18.71
C THR A 52 14.58 2.95 17.34
N LEU A 53 13.82 3.10 16.26
CA LEU A 53 14.35 3.04 14.90
C LEU A 53 15.33 4.19 14.62
N LEU A 54 15.00 5.41 15.06
CA LEU A 54 15.90 6.55 14.93
C LEU A 54 17.23 6.32 15.65
N LYS A 55 17.17 5.82 16.89
CA LYS A 55 18.35 5.47 17.68
C LYS A 55 19.20 4.40 17.00
N LEU A 56 18.58 3.36 16.43
CA LEU A 56 19.26 2.32 15.68
C LEU A 56 19.95 2.87 14.44
N ALA A 57 19.27 3.73 13.66
CA ALA A 57 19.85 4.32 12.46
C ALA A 57 21.10 5.13 12.78
N ILE A 58 21.01 6.02 13.78
CA ILE A 58 22.13 6.82 14.27
C ILE A 58 23.27 5.91 14.74
N ALA A 59 22.97 4.92 15.59
CA ALA A 59 23.99 4.02 16.12
C ALA A 59 24.69 3.20 15.03
N LEU A 60 23.97 2.78 13.99
CA LEU A 60 24.51 2.07 12.82
C LEU A 60 25.24 2.98 11.83
N GLY A 61 25.15 4.30 11.97
CA GLY A 61 25.70 5.26 11.01
C GLY A 61 24.99 5.25 9.67
N ILE A 62 23.69 4.88 9.65
CA ILE A 62 22.85 4.88 8.45
C ILE A 62 21.82 6.01 8.55
N HIS A 63 21.39 6.53 7.39
CA HIS A 63 20.40 7.59 7.38
C HIS A 63 19.05 7.08 7.92
N PRO A 64 18.33 7.81 8.81
CA PRO A 64 17.09 7.33 9.42
C PRO A 64 16.02 6.91 8.41
N GLN A 65 15.92 7.60 7.28
CA GLN A 65 14.96 7.27 6.22
C GLN A 65 15.26 5.90 5.58
N GLU A 66 16.52 5.51 5.41
CA GLU A 66 16.87 4.20 4.85
C GLU A 66 16.38 3.09 5.76
N LEU A 67 16.68 3.18 7.06
CA LEU A 67 16.24 2.18 8.03
C LEU A 67 14.72 2.15 8.17
N LEU A 68 14.08 3.33 8.18
CA LEU A 68 12.61 3.43 8.26
C LEU A 68 11.96 2.83 7.02
N SER A 69 12.50 3.07 5.82
CA SER A 69 11.96 2.48 4.59
C SER A 69 12.05 0.95 4.62
N LEU A 70 13.16 0.38 5.12
CA LEU A 70 13.32 -1.06 5.28
C LEU A 70 12.39 -1.62 6.35
N TYR A 71 12.18 -0.88 7.44
CA TYR A 71 11.27 -1.22 8.51
C TYR A 71 9.82 -1.26 8.03
N VAL A 72 9.36 -0.20 7.35
CA VAL A 72 7.99 -0.12 6.80
C VAL A 72 7.74 -1.24 5.79
N LYS A 73 8.74 -1.61 4.97
CA LYS A 73 8.67 -2.78 4.08
C LYS A 73 8.57 -4.13 4.80
N SER A 74 8.98 -4.18 6.06
CA SER A 74 9.05 -5.43 6.86
C SER A 74 7.89 -5.60 7.82
N ILE A 75 7.18 -4.52 8.13
CA ILE A 75 5.86 -4.61 8.74
C ILE A 75 4.94 -4.96 7.57
N ASP A 76 4.28 -6.11 7.65
CA ASP A 76 3.14 -6.43 6.79
C ASP A 76 1.99 -5.45 7.11
N PHE A 77 2.17 -4.16 6.83
CA PHE A 77 1.03 -3.36 6.41
C PHE A 77 0.56 -4.08 5.15
N THR A 78 -0.66 -4.58 5.18
CA THR A 78 -1.32 -5.32 4.11
C THR A 78 -1.58 -4.43 2.90
N TYR A 79 -0.53 -3.83 2.37
CA TYR A 79 -0.35 -3.52 0.97
C TYR A 79 0.53 -4.65 0.45
N ASP A 80 -0.16 -5.67 -0.07
CA ASP A 80 0.44 -6.85 -0.67
C ASP A 80 1.56 -6.39 -1.65
N ASP A 81 2.74 -6.97 -1.46
CA ASP A 81 3.92 -6.90 -2.32
C ASP A 81 5.00 -5.80 -2.10
N ALA A 82 5.98 -6.15 -1.25
CA ALA A 82 7.25 -5.46 -1.05
C ALA A 82 8.23 -5.56 -2.24
N SER A 83 7.83 -6.14 -3.38
CA SER A 83 8.58 -6.06 -4.65
C SER A 83 8.42 -4.70 -5.35
N SER A 84 7.31 -4.00 -5.11
CA SER A 84 6.90 -2.80 -5.85
C SER A 84 7.72 -1.53 -5.58
N ILE A 85 8.36 -1.37 -4.41
CA ILE A 85 9.04 -0.11 -4.04
C ILE A 85 10.33 0.13 -4.84
N SER A 86 10.94 -0.92 -5.41
CA SER A 86 12.09 -0.76 -6.31
C SER A 86 11.69 -0.52 -7.77
N GLU A 87 10.43 -0.78 -8.13
CA GLU A 87 9.95 -0.71 -9.53
C GLU A 87 8.99 0.45 -9.80
N ARG A 88 8.51 1.17 -8.77
CA ARG A 88 7.71 2.41 -8.85
C ARG A 88 8.35 3.56 -9.65
N ALA A 89 9.55 3.38 -10.20
CA ALA A 89 10.29 4.39 -10.96
C ALA A 89 9.80 4.59 -12.42
N ASP A 90 8.88 3.76 -12.93
CA ASP A 90 8.28 3.97 -14.26
C ASP A 90 6.93 4.68 -14.14
N THR A 91 6.93 5.88 -13.57
CA THR A 91 5.82 6.83 -13.76
C THR A 91 6.06 7.61 -15.05
N LEU A 92 4.99 8.02 -15.73
CA LEU A 92 5.11 8.83 -16.96
C LEU A 92 5.94 10.10 -16.73
N ILE A 93 5.91 10.62 -15.51
CA ILE A 93 6.59 11.85 -15.11
C ILE A 93 7.48 11.57 -13.90
N ASN A 94 8.78 11.84 -14.03
CA ASN A 94 9.74 11.65 -12.93
C ASN A 94 9.32 12.45 -11.68
N GLY A 95 9.24 11.77 -10.53
CA GLY A 95 8.81 12.35 -9.26
C GLY A 95 7.30 12.36 -9.03
N ASP A 96 6.49 11.90 -9.99
CA ASP A 96 5.06 11.67 -9.78
C ASP A 96 4.84 10.42 -8.93
N ASP A 97 3.94 10.46 -7.94
CA ASP A 97 3.59 9.31 -7.11
C ASP A 97 2.22 9.50 -6.45
N ILE A 98 1.54 8.39 -6.16
CA ILE A 98 0.23 8.31 -5.49
C ILE A 98 0.32 7.46 -4.22
N GLY A 99 -0.20 8.01 -3.12
CA GLY A 99 -0.44 7.29 -1.89
C GLY A 99 -1.92 6.98 -1.72
N PHE A 100 -2.26 5.71 -1.54
CA PHE A 100 -3.55 5.36 -0.96
C PHE A 100 -3.49 5.51 0.56
N ILE A 101 -4.52 6.10 1.16
CA ILE A 101 -4.64 6.25 2.61
C ILE A 101 -5.60 5.19 3.15
N GLU A 102 -6.86 5.20 2.70
CA GLU A 102 -7.89 4.29 3.22
C GLU A 102 -9.13 4.18 2.32
N ASP A 103 -9.90 3.13 2.57
CA ASP A 103 -11.29 2.99 2.15
C ASP A 103 -12.20 3.69 3.16
N MET A 104 -12.80 4.82 2.76
CA MET A 104 -13.62 5.64 3.67
C MET A 104 -15.02 5.06 3.93
N THR A 105 -15.58 4.31 2.98
CA THR A 105 -16.97 3.79 3.07
C THR A 105 -17.07 2.27 3.03
N ILE A 106 -16.66 1.66 1.92
CA ILE A 106 -16.82 0.22 1.66
C ILE A 106 -15.43 -0.42 1.63
N PRO A 107 -14.90 -0.91 2.77
CA PRO A 107 -13.64 -1.65 2.77
C PRO A 107 -13.71 -2.88 1.86
N ASP A 108 -12.58 -3.26 1.28
CA ASP A 108 -12.52 -4.45 0.45
C ASP A 108 -12.92 -5.73 1.23
N GLY A 109 -13.73 -6.57 0.59
CA GLY A 109 -14.35 -7.76 1.19
C GLY A 109 -15.71 -7.51 1.85
N SER A 110 -16.20 -6.26 1.86
CA SER A 110 -17.52 -5.90 2.41
C SER A 110 -18.67 -6.66 1.75
N THR A 111 -19.76 -6.84 2.48
CA THR A 111 -20.98 -7.48 1.97
C THR A 111 -22.01 -6.44 1.53
N VAL A 112 -22.58 -6.63 0.35
CA VAL A 112 -23.65 -5.78 -0.22
C VAL A 112 -24.82 -6.63 -0.72
N SER A 113 -26.03 -6.09 -0.72
CA SER A 113 -27.20 -6.78 -1.25
C SER A 113 -27.17 -6.86 -2.78
N ALA A 114 -27.74 -7.92 -3.34
CA ALA A 114 -27.97 -8.04 -4.77
C ALA A 114 -28.71 -6.82 -5.34
N CYS A 115 -28.30 -6.38 -6.53
CA CYS A 115 -28.77 -5.16 -7.22
C CYS A 115 -28.56 -3.83 -6.47
N ALA A 116 -27.92 -3.84 -5.29
CA ALA A 116 -27.76 -2.62 -4.51
C ALA A 116 -26.93 -1.58 -5.25
N THR A 117 -27.30 -0.31 -5.06
CA THR A 117 -26.44 0.83 -5.44
C THR A 117 -25.80 1.37 -4.18
N PHE A 118 -24.48 1.57 -4.22
CA PHE A 118 -23.69 2.06 -3.10
C PHE A 118 -22.57 2.98 -3.59
N GLU A 119 -21.94 3.70 -2.67
CA GLU A 119 -20.84 4.63 -2.96
C GLU A 119 -19.56 4.15 -2.28
N LYS A 120 -18.52 3.90 -3.10
CA LYS A 120 -17.16 3.62 -2.64
C LYS A 120 -16.39 4.94 -2.67
N ILE A 121 -15.78 5.29 -1.55
CA ILE A 121 -14.94 6.48 -1.41
C ILE A 121 -13.53 6.04 -1.01
N TRP A 122 -12.55 6.42 -1.81
CA TRP A 122 -11.13 6.24 -1.47
C TRP A 122 -10.52 7.57 -1.05
N ASN A 123 -9.73 7.58 0.02
CA ASN A 123 -8.89 8.73 0.38
C ASN A 123 -7.49 8.50 -0.19
N ILE A 124 -7.03 9.41 -1.05
CA ILE A 124 -5.72 9.32 -1.70
C ILE A 124 -4.93 10.62 -1.52
N GLN A 125 -3.61 10.54 -1.67
CA GLN A 125 -2.68 11.64 -1.53
C GLN A 125 -1.73 11.71 -2.72
N ASN A 126 -1.39 12.92 -3.15
CA ASN A 126 -0.21 13.14 -3.99
C ASN A 126 1.04 13.01 -3.13
N THR A 127 1.71 11.85 -3.19
CA THR A 127 2.95 11.59 -2.43
C THR A 127 4.21 11.91 -3.24
N GLY A 128 4.04 12.33 -4.48
CA GLY A 128 5.13 12.74 -5.36
C GLY A 128 5.62 14.16 -5.08
N SER A 129 6.46 14.65 -5.99
CA SER A 129 6.98 16.02 -6.04
C SER A 129 6.39 16.85 -7.18
N VAL A 130 5.48 16.27 -7.97
CA VAL A 130 4.87 16.89 -9.15
C VAL A 130 3.42 17.29 -8.87
N HIS A 131 3.00 18.46 -9.35
CA HIS A 131 1.62 18.91 -9.29
C HIS A 131 0.73 18.05 -10.21
N TRP A 132 -0.34 17.46 -9.67
CA TRP A 132 -1.32 16.72 -10.48
C TRP A 132 -2.25 17.70 -11.17
N GLN A 133 -2.38 17.61 -12.50
CA GLN A 133 -3.30 18.45 -13.28
C GLN A 133 -4.00 17.65 -14.37
N GLY A 134 -5.31 17.90 -14.54
CA GLY A 134 -6.08 17.34 -15.65
C GLY A 134 -6.19 15.81 -15.63
N ARG A 135 -6.16 15.20 -14.43
CA ARG A 135 -6.16 13.75 -14.26
C ARG A 135 -7.56 13.19 -14.09
N SER A 136 -7.71 11.89 -14.32
CA SER A 136 -8.99 11.20 -14.13
C SER A 136 -8.79 9.74 -13.71
N LEU A 137 -9.71 9.18 -12.95
CA LEU A 137 -9.82 7.74 -12.74
C LEU A 137 -10.61 7.09 -13.87
N ILE A 138 -10.11 5.97 -14.37
CA ILE A 138 -10.79 5.08 -15.32
C ILE A 138 -10.82 3.64 -14.80
N CYS A 139 -11.84 2.90 -15.21
CA CYS A 139 -11.94 1.47 -14.93
C CYS A 139 -10.96 0.70 -15.82
N VAL A 140 -10.17 -0.21 -15.23
CA VAL A 140 -9.17 -1.03 -15.92
C VAL A 140 -9.43 -2.53 -15.79
N ASN A 141 -10.67 -2.93 -15.49
CA ASN A 141 -11.07 -4.32 -15.30
C ASN A 141 -10.60 -5.24 -16.45
N GLU A 142 -10.71 -4.78 -17.70
CA GLU A 142 -10.36 -5.55 -18.89
C GLU A 142 -8.85 -5.85 -19.00
N LEU A 143 -8.02 -5.11 -18.27
CA LEU A 143 -6.57 -5.25 -18.27
C LEU A 143 -6.07 -6.20 -17.17
N LEU A 144 -6.96 -6.70 -16.30
CA LEU A 144 -6.59 -7.41 -15.08
C LEU A 144 -7.33 -8.74 -14.94
N GLU A 145 -6.57 -9.82 -14.79
CA GLU A 145 -7.09 -11.09 -14.28
C GLU A 145 -6.94 -11.14 -12.76
N VAL A 146 -8.07 -11.09 -12.03
CA VAL A 146 -8.08 -11.16 -10.57
C VAL A 146 -8.56 -12.54 -10.12
N ARG A 147 -7.80 -13.17 -9.22
CA ARG A 147 -8.14 -14.44 -8.58
C ARG A 147 -8.36 -14.23 -7.09
N GLY A 148 -9.38 -14.89 -6.55
CA GLY A 148 -9.61 -14.92 -5.11
C GLY A 148 -8.56 -15.81 -4.42
N MET A 149 -8.49 -15.72 -3.08
CA MET A 149 -7.61 -16.57 -2.27
C MET A 149 -7.86 -18.08 -2.46
N ASP A 150 -9.06 -18.46 -2.90
CA ASP A 150 -9.44 -19.84 -3.25
C ASP A 150 -9.02 -20.25 -4.67
N GLY A 151 -8.26 -19.40 -5.37
CA GLY A 151 -7.81 -19.60 -6.75
C GLY A 151 -8.90 -19.38 -7.81
N ARG A 152 -10.14 -19.10 -7.40
CA ARG A 152 -11.26 -18.89 -8.35
C ARG A 152 -11.19 -17.50 -8.97
N ARG A 153 -11.62 -17.39 -10.22
CA ARG A 153 -11.67 -16.09 -10.92
C ARG A 153 -12.70 -15.20 -10.24
N VAL A 154 -12.29 -14.00 -9.82
CA VAL A 154 -13.21 -12.96 -9.38
C VAL A 154 -13.85 -12.33 -10.61
N ILE A 155 -15.15 -12.08 -10.54
CA ILE A 155 -15.89 -11.55 -11.69
C ILE A 155 -15.85 -10.01 -11.64
N HIS A 156 -15.56 -9.40 -12.79
CA HIS A 156 -15.73 -7.97 -13.00
C HIS A 156 -17.20 -7.63 -13.19
N GLY A 157 -17.96 -7.53 -12.10
CA GLY A 157 -19.42 -7.43 -12.14
C GLY A 157 -20.01 -6.12 -11.62
N LEU A 158 -19.21 -5.25 -11.00
CA LEU A 158 -19.69 -3.94 -10.54
C LEU A 158 -19.83 -2.97 -11.71
N ARG A 159 -20.98 -2.30 -11.80
CA ARG A 159 -21.20 -1.26 -12.81
C ARG A 159 -21.06 0.11 -12.17
N ALA A 160 -20.06 0.88 -12.57
CA ALA A 160 -19.94 2.28 -12.16
C ALA A 160 -20.93 3.19 -12.90
N ALA A 161 -21.32 4.29 -12.27
CA ALA A 161 -22.25 5.26 -12.85
C ALA A 161 -21.64 6.05 -14.03
N LYS A 162 -20.31 6.18 -14.10
CA LYS A 162 -19.56 6.82 -15.20
C LYS A 162 -18.34 5.97 -15.56
N GLN A 163 -17.81 6.18 -16.76
CA GLN A 163 -16.58 5.51 -17.22
C GLN A 163 -15.31 6.25 -16.80
N ARG A 164 -15.41 7.56 -16.57
CA ARG A 164 -14.30 8.43 -16.17
C ARG A 164 -14.75 9.38 -15.06
N TYR A 165 -13.92 9.51 -14.03
CA TYR A 165 -14.14 10.42 -12.91
C TYR A 165 -12.98 11.40 -12.82
N PRO A 166 -13.22 12.73 -12.88
CA PRO A 166 -12.14 13.70 -12.78
C PRO A 166 -11.50 13.64 -11.39
N VAL A 167 -10.18 13.77 -11.35
CA VAL A 167 -9.41 13.94 -10.12
C VAL A 167 -9.07 15.43 -10.03
N PRO A 168 -9.37 16.11 -8.91
CA PRO A 168 -8.98 17.50 -8.73
C PRO A 168 -7.47 17.70 -8.89
N ASP A 169 -7.07 18.91 -9.27
CA ASP A 169 -5.66 19.29 -9.27
C ASP A 169 -5.14 19.30 -7.83
N LEU A 170 -4.00 18.64 -7.58
CA LEU A 170 -3.44 18.46 -6.23
C LEU A 170 -1.93 18.69 -6.21
N THR A 171 -1.47 19.58 -5.36
CA THR A 171 -0.06 19.83 -5.08
C THR A 171 0.55 18.71 -4.23
N PRO A 172 1.89 18.54 -4.24
CA PRO A 172 2.57 17.57 -3.39
C PRO A 172 2.14 17.64 -1.92
N GLY A 173 1.70 16.50 -1.39
CA GLY A 173 1.22 16.36 -0.02
C GLY A 173 -0.29 16.59 0.17
N GLU A 174 -1.01 17.13 -0.82
CA GLU A 174 -2.47 17.28 -0.74
C GLU A 174 -3.20 15.95 -0.94
N ARG A 175 -4.42 15.88 -0.38
CA ARG A 175 -5.27 14.68 -0.37
C ARG A 175 -6.66 14.96 -0.94
N VAL A 176 -7.32 13.91 -1.41
CA VAL A 176 -8.68 13.98 -1.92
C VAL A 176 -9.46 12.70 -1.63
N GLU A 177 -10.77 12.86 -1.42
CA GLU A 177 -11.74 11.78 -1.37
C GLU A 177 -12.36 11.59 -2.76
N LEU A 178 -12.14 10.42 -3.36
CA LEU A 178 -12.68 10.08 -4.67
C LEU A 178 -13.88 9.14 -4.51
N ALA A 179 -15.07 9.64 -4.85
CA ALA A 179 -16.32 8.91 -4.74
C ALA A 179 -16.76 8.32 -6.09
N ILE A 180 -17.02 7.01 -6.11
CA ILE A 180 -17.63 6.31 -7.24
C ILE A 180 -18.88 5.58 -6.78
N ARG A 181 -19.98 5.84 -7.47
CA ARG A 181 -21.25 5.11 -7.30
C ARG A 181 -21.24 3.84 -8.14
N PHE A 182 -21.45 2.71 -7.50
CA PHE A 182 -21.52 1.38 -8.11
C PHE A 182 -22.91 0.76 -7.98
N THR A 183 -23.28 -0.08 -8.94
CA THR A 183 -24.41 -1.02 -8.86
C THR A 183 -23.87 -2.45 -8.84
N ALA A 184 -24.27 -3.23 -7.84
CA ALA A 184 -23.92 -4.64 -7.70
C ALA A 184 -24.74 -5.54 -8.65
N PRO A 185 -24.20 -6.70 -9.06
CA PRO A 185 -24.97 -7.75 -9.72
C PRO A 185 -26.22 -8.17 -8.94
N CYS A 186 -27.21 -8.68 -9.67
CA CYS A 186 -28.47 -9.16 -9.10
C CYS A 186 -28.44 -10.64 -8.67
N TYR A 187 -27.26 -11.22 -8.52
CA TYR A 187 -27.07 -12.60 -8.10
C TYR A 187 -25.89 -12.71 -7.12
N PRO A 188 -25.90 -13.67 -6.17
CA PRO A 188 -24.80 -13.84 -5.22
C PRO A 188 -23.48 -14.15 -5.91
N CYS A 189 -22.44 -13.37 -5.61
CA CYS A 189 -21.11 -13.54 -6.18
C CYS A 189 -20.07 -12.71 -5.42
N THR A 190 -18.78 -12.97 -5.63
CA THR A 190 -17.71 -12.05 -5.26
C THR A 190 -17.30 -11.28 -6.50
N VAL A 191 -17.28 -9.96 -6.42
CA VAL A 191 -16.98 -9.08 -7.56
C VAL A 191 -16.00 -7.99 -7.19
N ILE A 192 -15.19 -7.60 -8.17
CA ILE A 192 -14.21 -6.53 -8.05
C ILE A 192 -14.40 -5.50 -9.16
N SER A 193 -14.02 -4.26 -8.88
CA SER A 193 -13.74 -3.24 -9.89
C SER A 193 -12.42 -2.54 -9.56
N CYS A 194 -11.54 -2.44 -10.56
CA CYS A 194 -10.20 -1.89 -10.44
C CYS A 194 -10.09 -0.58 -11.23
N TRP A 195 -9.50 0.44 -10.62
CA TRP A 195 -9.42 1.80 -11.16
C TRP A 195 -7.98 2.30 -11.14
N LYS A 196 -7.56 2.94 -12.23
CA LYS A 196 -6.26 3.62 -12.31
C LYS A 196 -6.43 5.06 -12.77
N MET A 197 -5.47 5.88 -12.36
CA MET A 197 -5.38 7.27 -12.77
C MET A 197 -4.73 7.39 -14.15
N VAL A 198 -5.31 8.22 -14.99
CA VAL A 198 -4.78 8.61 -16.30
C VAL A 198 -4.65 10.12 -16.40
N ASP A 199 -3.75 10.56 -17.28
CA ASP A 199 -3.55 11.96 -17.63
C ASP A 199 -4.62 12.50 -18.60
N ALA A 200 -4.42 13.72 -19.08
CA ALA A 200 -5.31 14.36 -20.06
C ALA A 200 -5.37 13.61 -21.40
N ASN A 201 -4.29 12.92 -21.79
CA ASN A 201 -4.21 12.13 -23.02
C ASN A 201 -4.80 10.72 -22.87
N GLY A 202 -5.08 10.30 -21.63
CA GLY A 202 -5.58 8.96 -21.31
C GLY A 202 -4.46 7.94 -21.05
N GLU A 203 -3.22 8.38 -20.90
CA GLU A 203 -2.10 7.51 -20.53
C GLU A 203 -2.08 7.27 -19.02
N LEU A 204 -1.73 6.04 -18.60
CA LEU A 204 -1.70 5.66 -17.19
C LEU A 204 -0.60 6.41 -16.44
N CYS A 205 -0.97 7.23 -15.45
CA CYS A 205 0.01 7.97 -14.63
C CYS A 205 0.94 7.03 -13.85
N PHE A 206 0.37 5.93 -13.34
CA PHE A 206 1.05 4.98 -12.46
C PHE A 206 0.86 3.53 -12.96
N PRO A 207 1.46 3.13 -14.09
CA PRO A 207 1.21 1.83 -14.71
C PRO A 207 1.52 0.64 -13.80
N LYS A 208 2.60 0.74 -13.01
CA LYS A 208 3.08 -0.32 -12.11
C LYS A 208 2.43 -0.32 -10.72
N ASN A 209 1.70 0.72 -10.36
CA ASN A 209 1.02 0.75 -9.07
C ASN A 209 -0.22 -0.16 -9.13
N GLU A 210 -0.54 -0.78 -7.99
CA GLU A 210 -1.81 -1.48 -7.83
C GLU A 210 -2.98 -0.51 -8.07
N PRO A 211 -4.07 -0.99 -8.68
CA PRO A 211 -5.25 -0.16 -8.88
C PRO A 211 -5.93 0.14 -7.54
N LEU A 212 -6.73 1.21 -7.52
CA LEU A 212 -7.75 1.37 -6.49
C LEU A 212 -8.85 0.33 -6.74
N SER A 213 -9.11 -0.52 -5.76
CA SER A 213 -10.08 -1.61 -5.87
C SER A 213 -11.36 -1.35 -5.08
N CYS A 214 -12.45 -1.92 -5.59
CA CYS A 214 -13.67 -2.15 -4.83
C CYS A 214 -14.00 -3.63 -4.94
N LEU A 215 -13.65 -4.41 -3.93
CA LEU A 215 -13.97 -5.83 -3.81
C LEU A 215 -15.14 -6.01 -2.85
N VAL A 216 -16.23 -6.63 -3.31
CA VAL A 216 -17.41 -6.90 -2.47
C VAL A 216 -17.95 -8.31 -2.66
N ARG A 217 -18.60 -8.82 -1.62
CA ARG A 217 -19.41 -10.03 -1.65
C ARG A 217 -20.88 -9.63 -1.78
N VAL A 218 -21.48 -10.00 -2.89
CA VAL A 218 -22.92 -9.83 -3.15
C VAL A 218 -23.67 -11.01 -2.55
N ILE A 219 -24.68 -10.72 -1.74
CA ILE A 219 -25.56 -11.73 -1.15
C ILE A 219 -27.01 -11.54 -1.61
N ALA A 220 -27.74 -12.65 -1.74
CA ALA A 220 -29.19 -12.61 -1.84
C ALA A 220 -29.76 -12.25 -0.46
N LEU A 221 -30.82 -11.45 -0.45
CA LEU A 221 -31.64 -11.24 0.73
C LEU A 221 -32.66 -12.37 0.88
#